data_AF-A0A0Q4IWV9-F1
#
_entry.id   AF-A0A0Q4IWV9-F1
#
_cell.length_a   1.000
_cell.length_b   1.000
_cell.length_c   1.000
_cell.angle_alpha   90.00
_cell.angle_beta   90.00
_cell.angle_gamma   90.00
#
_symmetry.space_group_name_H-M   'P 1'
#
loop_
_entity.id
_entity.type
_entity.pdbx_description
1 polymer ?
#
loop_
_entity_poly.entity_id
_entity_poly.type
_entity_poly.pdbx_seq_one_letter_code
_entity_poly.pdbx_strand_id
1 'polypeptide(L)'
;MESSRQLESIALAIAPMLATSVSEVWIVAEVHDDWIQRRYDVVCNGKLVEGVEGERTMNRSVNDALSALRRDMLKESQEDWHHCTYVLRSDGIFKMEFDRSRPPSV
;
A
#
# COMPACT_ATOMS: atom_id res chain seq x y z
N MET A 1 5.02 9.42 16.90
CA MET A 1 5.54 9.22 15.54
C MET A 1 4.38 9.31 14.58
N GLU A 2 4.36 10.31 13.70
CA GLU A 2 3.27 10.54 12.74
C GLU A 2 3.22 9.45 11.66
N SER A 3 4.38 8.90 11.28
CA SER A 3 4.50 7.77 10.34
C SER A 3 3.71 6.53 10.78
N SER A 4 3.68 6.21 12.08
CA SER A 4 2.90 5.08 12.61
C SER A 4 1.39 5.25 12.43
N ARG A 5 0.88 6.49 12.50
CA ARG A 5 -0.55 6.79 12.31
C ARG A 5 -0.97 6.64 10.86
N GLN A 6 -0.10 6.99 9.91
CA GLN A 6 -0.38 6.80 8.49
C GLN A 6 -0.40 5.32 8.11
N LEU A 7 0.54 4.53 8.64
CA LEU A 7 0.56 3.07 8.46
C LEU A 7 -0.74 2.42 8.98
N GLU A 8 -1.20 2.83 10.16
CA GLU A 8 -2.49 2.37 10.72
C GLU A 8 -3.67 2.79 9.85
N SER A 9 -3.69 4.03 9.35
CA SER A 9 -4.74 4.53 8.47
C SER A 9 -4.82 3.75 7.16
N ILE A 10 -3.67 3.37 6.60
CA ILE A 10 -3.59 2.53 5.39
C ILE A 10 -4.13 1.12 5.70
N ALA A 11 -3.68 0.50 6.80
CA ALA A 11 -4.14 -0.82 7.21
C ALA A 11 -5.66 -0.86 7.45
N LEU A 12 -6.22 0.13 8.14
CA LEU A 12 -7.67 0.25 8.38
C LEU A 12 -8.46 0.44 7.09
N ALA A 13 -7.92 1.21 6.14
CA ALA A 13 -8.59 1.45 4.86
C ALA A 13 -8.67 0.18 4.01
N ILE A 14 -7.67 -0.71 4.05
CA ILE A 14 -7.64 -1.95 3.25
C ILE A 14 -8.23 -3.16 4.00
N ALA A 15 -8.40 -3.08 5.33
CA ALA A 15 -8.95 -4.17 6.14
C ALA A 15 -10.28 -4.75 5.63
N PRO A 16 -11.24 -3.97 5.09
CA PRO A 16 -12.48 -4.54 4.57
C PRO A 16 -12.29 -5.46 3.36
N MET A 17 -11.13 -5.42 2.68
CA MET A 17 -10.77 -6.37 1.62
C MET A 17 -10.44 -7.78 2.15
N LEU A 18 -10.16 -7.92 3.45
CA LEU A 18 -10.00 -9.22 4.11
C LEU A 18 -11.37 -9.85 4.42
N ALA A 19 -12.14 -10.17 3.38
CA ALA A 19 -13.35 -10.98 3.52
C ALA A 19 -13.03 -12.34 4.17
N THR A 20 -14.04 -13.04 4.70
CA THR A 20 -13.86 -14.25 5.55
C THR A 20 -13.03 -15.38 4.91
N SER A 21 -12.88 -15.39 3.58
CA SER A 21 -12.09 -16.36 2.82
C SER A 21 -10.71 -15.86 2.36
N VAL A 22 -10.39 -14.57 2.55
CA VAL A 22 -9.14 -13.95 2.14
C VAL A 22 -8.08 -14.15 3.24
N SER A 23 -6.95 -14.72 2.88
CA SER A 23 -5.83 -14.93 3.79
C SER A 23 -4.94 -13.70 3.89
N GLU A 24 -4.73 -13.01 2.78
CA GLU A 24 -3.93 -11.78 2.73
C GLU A 24 -4.21 -10.98 1.46
N VAL A 25 -3.97 -9.67 1.55
CA VAL A 25 -4.07 -8.72 0.43
C VAL A 25 -2.69 -8.13 0.23
N TRP A 26 -2.14 -8.29 -0.96
CA TRP A 26 -0.87 -7.74 -1.39
C TRP A 26 -1.15 -6.54 -2.28
N ILE A 27 -0.45 -5.44 -2.04
CA ILE A 27 -0.67 -4.20 -2.77
C ILE A 27 0.68 -3.66 -3.20
N VAL A 28 0.80 -3.38 -4.49
CA VAL A 28 1.94 -2.66 -5.05
C VAL A 28 1.45 -1.28 -5.45
N ALA A 29 2.06 -0.25 -4.88
CA ALA A 29 1.82 1.14 -5.27
C ALA A 29 3.04 1.70 -5.99
N GLU A 30 2.80 2.43 -7.07
CA GLU A 30 3.79 3.12 -7.87
C GLU A 30 3.44 4.60 -7.91
N VAL A 31 4.42 5.44 -7.62
CA VAL A 31 4.31 6.90 -7.67
C VAL A 31 4.65 7.36 -9.08
N HIS A 32 3.68 8.00 -9.72
CA HIS A 32 3.85 8.79 -10.94
C HIS A 32 3.90 10.28 -10.58
N ASP A 33 4.25 11.12 -11.55
CA ASP A 33 4.42 12.57 -11.33
C ASP A 33 3.16 13.23 -10.72
N ASP A 34 1.97 12.83 -11.18
CA ASP A 34 0.69 13.44 -10.78
C ASP A 34 -0.25 12.51 -10.00
N TRP A 35 0.08 11.22 -9.86
CA TRP A 35 -0.83 10.23 -9.26
C TRP A 35 -0.11 9.00 -8.72
N ILE A 36 -0.81 8.19 -7.93
CA ILE A 36 -0.31 6.91 -7.43
C ILE A 36 -1.12 5.79 -8.07
N GLN A 37 -0.44 4.94 -8.85
CA GLN A 37 -1.01 3.72 -9.40
C GLN A 37 -0.95 2.60 -8.36
N ARG A 38 -1.96 1.75 -8.32
CA ARG A 38 -1.98 0.59 -7.41
C ARG A 38 -2.49 -0.65 -8.11
N ARG A 39 -1.84 -1.78 -7.79
CA ARG A 39 -2.30 -3.12 -8.12
C ARG A 39 -2.62 -3.87 -6.83
N TYR A 40 -3.77 -4.51 -6.79
CA TYR A 40 -4.22 -5.32 -5.66
C TYR A 40 -4.22 -6.79 -6.06
N ASP A 41 -3.53 -7.59 -5.26
CA ASP A 41 -3.39 -9.03 -5.43
C ASP A 41 -4.03 -9.69 -4.19
N VAL A 42 -5.20 -10.31 -4.37
CA VAL A 42 -5.95 -10.95 -3.28
C VAL A 42 -5.58 -12.44 -3.20
N VAL A 43 -5.15 -12.90 -2.02
CA VAL A 43 -4.72 -14.27 -1.79
C VAL A 43 -5.70 -14.98 -0.85
N CYS A 44 -6.24 -16.12 -1.28
CA CYS A 44 -7.08 -16.99 -0.47
C CYS A 44 -6.41 -18.36 -0.34
N ASN A 45 -6.15 -18.80 0.89
CA ASN A 45 -5.50 -20.08 1.20
C ASN A 45 -4.20 -20.31 0.41
N GLY A 46 -3.38 -19.26 0.27
CA GLY A 46 -2.11 -19.30 -0.46
C GLY A 46 -2.22 -19.30 -1.98
N LYS A 47 -3.41 -19.08 -2.55
CA LYS A 47 -3.62 -18.94 -4.00
C LYS A 47 -4.06 -17.52 -4.33
N LEU A 48 -3.45 -16.92 -5.35
CA LEU A 48 -3.89 -15.65 -5.92
C LEU A 48 -5.25 -15.85 -6.60
N VAL A 49 -6.27 -15.10 -6.19
CA VAL A 49 -7.67 -15.34 -6.63
C VAL A 49 -8.14 -14.29 -7.63
N GLU A 50 -7.72 -13.04 -7.51
CA GLU A 50 -8.01 -12.02 -8.51
C GLU A 50 -7.04 -10.83 -8.38
N GLY A 51 -6.52 -10.37 -9.51
CA GLY A 51 -5.82 -9.08 -9.63
C GLY A 51 -6.88 -8.00 -9.81
N VAL A 52 -7.35 -7.42 -8.70
CA VAL A 52 -8.42 -6.43 -8.74
C VAL A 52 -7.80 -5.09 -9.15
N GLU A 53 -7.83 -4.80 -10.45
CA GLU A 53 -7.63 -3.44 -10.95
C GLU A 53 -8.82 -2.57 -10.56
N GLY A 54 -8.80 -2.10 -9.31
CA GLY A 54 -9.54 -0.93 -8.86
C GLY A 54 -10.87 -1.20 -8.17
N GLU A 55 -10.87 -0.99 -6.85
CA GLU A 55 -12.04 -0.42 -6.19
C GLU A 55 -11.77 1.04 -5.84
N ARG A 56 -12.28 1.92 -6.72
CA ARG A 56 -12.11 3.39 -6.71
C ARG A 56 -12.54 4.08 -5.41
N THR A 57 -13.30 3.41 -4.54
CA THR A 57 -13.90 4.01 -3.34
C THR A 57 -12.89 4.17 -2.20
N MET A 58 -11.96 3.22 -2.06
CA MET A 58 -10.90 3.26 -1.03
C MET A 58 -9.65 4.01 -1.51
N ASN A 59 -9.61 4.35 -2.81
CA ASN A 59 -8.43 4.91 -3.42
C ASN A 59 -8.03 6.27 -2.85
N ARG A 60 -9.00 7.11 -2.48
CA ARG A 60 -8.69 8.43 -1.95
C ARG A 60 -8.01 8.36 -0.58
N SER A 61 -8.62 7.67 0.40
CA SER A 61 -8.08 7.62 1.77
C SER A 61 -6.69 7.00 1.83
N VAL A 62 -6.44 5.94 1.06
CA VAL A 62 -5.12 5.32 0.96
C VAL A 62 -4.13 6.23 0.23
N ASN A 63 -4.53 6.94 -0.83
CA ASN A 63 -3.65 7.92 -1.50
C ASN A 63 -3.27 9.07 -0.58
N ASP A 64 -4.23 9.60 0.18
CA ASP A 64 -4.00 10.70 1.11
C ASP A 64 -3.02 10.26 2.22
N ALA A 65 -3.20 9.05 2.75
CA ALA A 65 -2.33 8.48 3.76
C ALA A 65 -0.92 8.15 3.22
N LEU A 66 -0.79 7.59 2.01
CA LEU A 66 0.50 7.34 1.36
C LEU A 66 1.23 8.65 1.05
N SER A 67 0.50 9.66 0.57
CA SER A 67 1.07 10.99 0.29
C SER A 67 1.53 11.68 1.58
N ALA A 68 0.77 11.54 2.66
CA ALA A 68 1.17 12.03 3.98
C ALA A 68 2.41 11.29 4.50
N LEU A 69 2.42 9.96 4.41
CA LEU A 69 3.55 9.13 4.82
C LEU A 69 4.83 9.50 4.06
N ARG A 70 4.76 9.67 2.74
CA ARG A 70 5.89 10.14 1.93
C ARG A 70 6.40 11.51 2.40
N ARG A 71 5.51 12.47 2.65
CA ARG A 71 5.90 13.79 3.17
C ARG A 71 6.55 13.70 4.55
N ASP A 72 6.03 12.86 5.43
CA ASP A 72 6.56 12.70 6.79
C ASP A 72 7.94 12.03 6.75
N MET A 73 8.14 11.01 5.92
CA MET A 73 9.44 10.39 5.67
C MET A 73 10.47 11.39 5.12
N LEU A 74 10.08 12.24 4.16
CA LEU A 74 10.95 13.29 3.62
C LEU A 74 11.33 14.35 4.67
N LYS A 75 10.40 14.73 5.56
CA LYS A 75 10.72 15.62 6.70
C LYS A 75 11.71 14.97 7.67
N GLU A 76 11.64 13.65 7.82
CA GLU A 76 12.59 12.86 8.61
C GLU A 76 13.92 12.60 7.86
N SER A 77 14.16 13.27 6.72
CA SER A 77 15.36 13.13 5.89
C SER A 77 15.58 11.70 5.34
N GLN A 78 14.50 10.91 5.23
CA GLN A 78 14.57 9.62 4.55
C GLN A 78 14.60 9.82 3.03
N GLU A 79 15.24 8.88 2.34
CA GLU A 79 15.22 8.81 0.88
C GLU A 79 13.79 8.60 0.36
N ASP A 80 13.50 9.32 -0.73
CA ASP A 80 12.22 9.22 -1.43
C ASP A 80 12.03 7.81 -2.01
N TRP A 81 10.78 7.43 -2.29
CA TRP A 81 10.43 6.12 -2.83
C TRP A 81 9.55 6.25 -4.06
N HIS A 82 9.72 5.31 -4.99
CA HIS A 82 8.98 5.25 -6.24
C HIS A 82 7.97 4.12 -6.24
N HIS A 83 8.30 3.01 -5.57
CA HIS A 83 7.40 1.90 -5.36
C HIS A 83 7.29 1.58 -3.88
N CYS A 84 6.11 1.16 -3.44
CA CYS A 84 5.97 0.52 -2.16
C CYS A 84 5.09 -0.72 -2.29
N THR A 85 5.48 -1.77 -1.57
CA THR A 85 4.69 -3.00 -1.45
C THR A 85 4.19 -3.09 -0.03
N TYR A 86 2.92 -3.39 0.16
CA TYR A 86 2.37 -3.62 1.48
C TYR A 86 1.38 -4.76 1.48
N VAL A 87 1.41 -5.52 2.57
CA VAL A 87 0.58 -6.70 2.78
C VAL A 87 -0.19 -6.53 4.08
N LEU A 88 -1.47 -6.85 4.03
CA LEU A 88 -2.30 -7.05 5.21
C LEU A 88 -2.76 -8.50 5.23
N ARG A 89 -2.47 -9.20 6.32
CA ARG A 89 -2.81 -10.60 6.54
C ARG A 89 -4.01 -10.70 7.48
N SER A 90 -4.82 -11.75 7.33
CA SER A 90 -6.02 -11.97 8.14
C SER A 90 -5.73 -12.20 9.63
N ASP A 91 -4.48 -12.53 9.99
CA ASP A 91 -4.00 -12.59 11.37
C ASP A 91 -3.65 -11.21 11.96
N GLY A 92 -3.91 -10.12 11.22
CA GLY A 92 -3.67 -8.74 11.65
C GLY A 92 -2.25 -8.24 11.38
N ILE A 93 -1.38 -9.05 10.80
CA ILE A 93 -0.03 -8.61 10.44
C ILE A 93 -0.09 -7.67 9.24
N PHE A 94 0.36 -6.44 9.45
CA PHE A 94 0.60 -5.44 8.41
C PHE A 94 2.10 -5.24 8.20
N LYS A 95 2.56 -5.31 6.95
CA LYS A 95 3.95 -5.00 6.59
C LYS A 95 3.96 -4.10 5.36
N MET A 96 4.89 -3.16 5.33
CA MET A 96 5.10 -2.25 4.22
C MET A 96 6.60 -2.10 3.96
N GLU A 97 6.98 -2.20 2.69
CA GLU A 97 8.34 -2.10 2.19
C GLU A 97 8.39 -1.03 1.11
N PHE A 98 9.43 -0.19 1.16
CA PHE A 98 9.64 0.90 0.21
C PHE A 98 10.81 0.56 -0.69
N ASP A 99 10.57 0.54 -1.99
CA ASP A 99 11.63 0.48 -2.98
C ASP A 99 12.07 1.91 -3.30
N ARG A 100 13.35 2.15 -3.01
CA ARG A 100 14.04 3.43 -3.21
C ARG A 100 15.09 3.33 -4.31
N SER A 101 15.15 2.19 -5.00
CA SER A 101 15.98 2.07 -6.20
C SER A 101 15.51 3.12 -7.21
N ARG A 102 16.47 3.72 -7.93
CA ARG A 102 16.11 4.62 -9.03
C ARG A 102 15.25 3.85 -10.00
N PRO A 103 14.10 4.39 -10.46
CA PRO A 103 13.33 3.75 -11.51
C PRO A 103 14.27 3.48 -12.69
N PRO A 104 14.14 2.33 -13.37
CA PRO A 104 14.99 2.01 -14.50
C PRO A 104 14.96 3.18 -15.47
N SER A 105 16.13 3.79 -15.69
CA SER A 105 16.25 4.92 -16.61
C SER A 105 15.82 4.43 -17.98
N VAL A 106 14.67 4.92 -18.45
CA VAL A 106 14.18 4.72 -19.82
C VAL A 106 15.19 5.22 -20.85
#